data_AF-A0A955JTH0-F1
#
_entry.id   AF-A0A955JTH0-F1
#
_cell.length_a   1.000
_cell.length_b   1.000
_cell.length_c   1.000
_cell.angle_alpha   90.00
_cell.angle_beta   90.00
_cell.angle_gamma   90.00
#
_symmetry.space_group_name_H-M   'P 1'
#
loop_
_entity.id
_entity.type
_entity.pdbx_description
1 polymer ?
#
loop_
_entity_poly.entity_id
_entity_poly.type
_entity_poly.pdbx_seq_one_letter_code
_entity_poly.pdbx_strand_id
1 'polypeptide(L)'
;MPCIGGVFGGRAVELSGICIDPNYQHQGIATALLTHYVEQERPELVTAYTRNPATVGLMNSVLIYLSPVSNTILMAPYAAEMPHAEEVAFRTYAHLNRYGDNGLYGHHDPADLPYGQAFATLKEQYPVLQHPGNALVLAGARQGSALEQSIYETRDYNFCGPF
;
A
#
# COMPACT_ATOMS: atom_id res chain seq x y z
N MET A 1 -1.39 19.76 21.91
CA MET A 1 -1.50 18.52 21.12
C MET A 1 -0.38 18.56 20.09
N PRO A 2 0.66 17.72 20.20
CA PRO A 2 1.69 17.68 19.19
C PRO A 2 1.09 17.02 17.94
N CYS A 3 1.25 17.70 16.81
CA CYS A 3 1.08 17.14 15.48
C CYS A 3 1.77 15.77 15.43
N ILE A 4 1.01 14.72 15.12
CA ILE A 4 1.57 13.45 14.68
C ILE A 4 2.36 13.82 13.42
N GLY A 5 3.68 13.79 13.55
CA GLY A 5 4.59 14.42 12.61
C GLY A 5 4.39 13.86 11.22
N GLY A 6 3.93 14.74 10.32
CA GLY A 6 4.18 14.55 8.90
C GLY A 6 5.66 14.23 8.73
N VAL A 7 5.92 13.11 8.06
CA VAL A 7 7.23 12.52 7.73
C VAL A 7 8.38 13.53 7.90
N PHE A 8 8.95 13.60 9.10
CA PHE A 8 10.10 14.46 9.37
C PHE A 8 11.36 13.74 8.89
N GLY A 9 11.71 13.98 7.62
CA GLY A 9 13.02 13.70 7.04
C GLY A 9 13.21 12.31 6.44
N GLY A 10 12.54 11.98 5.32
CA GLY A 10 12.80 10.71 4.66
C GLY A 10 12.06 10.51 3.35
N ARG A 11 12.71 9.95 2.34
CA ARG A 11 12.20 9.86 0.96
C ARG A 11 10.96 8.96 0.90
N ALA A 12 9.81 9.55 0.55
CA ALA A 12 8.59 8.81 0.20
C ALA A 12 8.49 8.67 -1.32
N VAL A 13 8.10 7.48 -1.79
CA VAL A 13 8.02 7.18 -3.23
C VAL A 13 6.68 6.53 -3.53
N GLU A 14 5.93 7.13 -4.45
CA GLU A 14 4.75 6.50 -5.04
C GLU A 14 5.17 5.60 -6.21
N LEU A 15 4.85 4.32 -6.13
CA LEU A 15 4.99 3.39 -7.25
C LEU A 15 3.89 3.67 -8.28
N SER A 16 4.30 4.22 -9.42
CA SER A 16 3.43 4.46 -10.57
C SER A 16 3.98 3.76 -11.81
N GLY A 17 3.11 3.03 -12.53
CA GLY A 17 3.39 2.61 -13.90
C GLY A 17 4.40 1.47 -14.13
N ILE A 18 4.59 0.53 -13.19
CA ILE A 18 5.38 -0.68 -13.49
C ILE A 18 4.63 -1.52 -14.54
N CYS A 19 5.23 -1.66 -15.73
CA CYS A 19 4.70 -2.47 -16.82
C CYS A 19 5.70 -3.59 -17.16
N ILE A 20 5.22 -4.83 -17.15
CA ILE A 20 5.99 -6.02 -17.58
C ILE A 20 5.29 -6.61 -18.79
N ASP A 21 6.04 -6.77 -19.89
CA ASP A 21 5.54 -7.43 -21.10
C ASP A 21 4.91 -8.78 -20.74
N PRO A 22 3.74 -9.12 -21.31
CA PRO A 22 3.03 -10.37 -21.00
C PRO A 22 3.89 -11.64 -21.10
N ASN A 23 4.86 -11.68 -22.02
CA ASN A 23 5.74 -12.84 -22.21
C ASN A 23 6.76 -13.01 -21.07
N TYR A 24 6.97 -11.97 -20.27
CA TYR A 24 7.90 -11.96 -19.14
C TYR A 24 7.22 -11.83 -17.77
N GLN A 25 5.88 -11.86 -17.72
CA GLN A 25 5.16 -11.89 -16.46
C GLN A 25 5.47 -13.17 -15.68
N HIS A 26 5.30 -13.12 -14.36
CA HIS A 26 5.59 -14.22 -13.42
C HIS A 26 7.07 -14.65 -13.30
N GLN A 27 8.01 -13.93 -13.93
CA GLN A 27 9.45 -14.21 -13.83
C GLN A 27 10.15 -13.44 -12.69
N GLY A 28 9.40 -12.78 -11.80
CA GLY A 28 9.95 -12.02 -10.67
C GLY A 28 10.61 -10.68 -11.04
N ILE A 29 10.52 -10.23 -12.29
CA ILE A 29 11.17 -9.00 -12.77
C ILE A 29 10.72 -7.77 -11.98
N ALA A 30 9.41 -7.58 -11.78
CA ALA A 30 8.89 -6.44 -11.02
C ALA A 30 9.39 -6.44 -9.56
N THR A 31 9.45 -7.62 -8.94
CA THR A 31 10.00 -7.77 -7.58
C THR A 31 11.48 -7.40 -7.56
N ALA A 32 12.29 -7.92 -8.48
CA ALA A 32 13.71 -7.59 -8.57
C ALA A 32 13.95 -6.09 -8.77
N LEU A 33 13.14 -5.44 -9.62
CA LEU A 33 13.21 -3.99 -9.86
C LEU A 33 12.88 -3.20 -8.58
N LEU A 34 11.79 -3.56 -7.90
CA LEU A 34 11.40 -2.87 -6.66
C LEU A 34 12.40 -3.12 -5.54
N THR A 35 12.89 -4.35 -5.36
CA THR A 35 13.95 -4.69 -4.39
C THR A 35 15.20 -3.87 -4.66
N HIS A 36 15.70 -3.85 -5.90
CA HIS A 36 16.87 -3.07 -6.26
C HIS A 36 16.67 -1.59 -5.95
N TYR A 37 15.53 -1.01 -6.33
CA TYR A 37 15.21 0.38 -6.03
C TYR A 37 15.20 0.67 -4.53
N VAL A 38 14.52 -0.16 -3.75
CA VAL A 38 14.41 -0.02 -2.29
C VAL A 38 15.77 -0.13 -1.61
N GLU A 39 16.67 -0.97 -2.10
CA GLU A 39 18.04 -1.11 -1.57
C GLU A 39 18.95 0.06 -1.92
N GLN A 40 18.84 0.58 -3.15
CA GLN A 40 19.68 1.68 -3.63
C GLN A 40 19.22 3.05 -3.08
N GLU A 41 17.94 3.38 -3.26
CA GLU A 41 17.41 4.70 -2.90
C GLU A 41 17.00 4.82 -1.44
N ARG A 42 16.83 3.66 -0.77
CA ARG A 42 16.48 3.52 0.64
C ARG A 42 15.31 4.41 1.05
N PRO A 43 14.16 4.34 0.35
CA PRO A 43 12.97 5.07 0.77
C PRO A 43 12.57 4.61 2.17
N GLU A 44 11.97 5.51 2.94
CA GLU A 44 11.37 5.15 4.22
C GLU A 44 9.98 4.58 4.02
N LEU A 45 9.24 5.23 3.12
CA LEU A 45 7.87 4.93 2.79
C LEU A 45 7.74 4.67 1.29
N VAL A 46 7.08 3.58 0.95
CA VAL A 46 6.69 3.28 -0.42
C VAL A 46 5.18 3.17 -0.45
N THR A 47 4.55 3.90 -1.37
CA THR A 47 3.10 3.97 -1.50
C THR A 47 2.63 3.60 -2.89
N ALA A 48 1.35 3.27 -3.03
CA ALA A 48 0.73 3.07 -4.33
C ALA A 48 -0.78 3.28 -4.26
N TYR A 49 -1.37 3.69 -5.39
CA TYR A 49 -2.81 3.60 -5.60
C TYR A 49 -3.09 2.44 -6.56
N THR A 50 -3.80 1.42 -6.12
CA THR A 50 -3.96 0.21 -6.93
C THR A 50 -5.38 -0.32 -7.00
N ARG A 51 -5.67 -0.97 -8.13
CA ARG A 51 -6.78 -1.90 -8.30
C ARG A 51 -6.28 -3.30 -8.65
N ASN A 52 -4.96 -3.50 -8.72
CA ASN A 52 -4.34 -4.70 -9.21
C ASN A 52 -3.77 -5.53 -8.04
N PRO A 53 -4.26 -6.77 -7.84
CA PRO A 53 -3.72 -7.72 -6.86
C PRO A 53 -2.21 -7.93 -6.99
N ALA A 54 -1.66 -7.89 -8.21
CA ALA A 54 -0.23 -8.05 -8.45
C ALA A 54 0.60 -6.93 -7.80
N THR A 55 0.11 -5.69 -7.80
CA THR A 55 0.78 -4.57 -7.10
C THR A 55 0.78 -4.79 -5.59
N VAL A 56 -0.32 -5.31 -5.05
CA VAL A 56 -0.43 -5.64 -3.63
C VAL A 56 0.59 -6.73 -3.26
N GLY A 57 0.63 -7.82 -4.03
CA GLY A 57 1.59 -8.90 -3.85
C GLY A 57 3.03 -8.46 -4.00
N LEU A 58 3.32 -7.60 -4.99
CA LEU A 58 4.63 -7.00 -5.20
C LEU A 58 5.09 -6.21 -3.98
N MET A 59 4.28 -5.26 -3.50
CA MET A 59 4.62 -4.46 -2.31
C MET A 59 4.78 -5.33 -1.07
N ASN A 60 3.90 -6.31 -0.88
CA ASN A 60 3.96 -7.23 0.27
C ASN A 60 5.19 -8.15 0.24
N SER A 61 5.79 -8.38 -0.94
CA SER A 61 7.00 -9.19 -1.08
C SER A 61 8.30 -8.45 -0.76
N VAL A 62 8.30 -7.11 -0.85
CA VAL A 62 9.51 -6.28 -0.70
C VAL A 62 9.50 -5.45 0.59
N LEU A 63 8.32 -5.01 1.03
CA LEU A 63 8.15 -4.08 2.14
C LEU A 63 7.71 -4.82 3.40
N ILE A 64 8.03 -4.23 4.55
CA ILE A 64 7.48 -4.62 5.83
C ILE A 64 6.31 -3.69 6.18
N TYR A 65 5.40 -4.16 7.02
CA TYR A 65 4.24 -3.38 7.47
C TYR A 65 3.50 -2.74 6.27
N LEU A 66 2.59 -3.47 5.64
CA LEU A 66 1.78 -2.99 4.53
C LEU A 66 0.34 -2.73 4.98
N SER A 67 -0.15 -1.51 4.86
CA SER A 67 -1.59 -1.21 5.00
C SER A 67 -2.28 -1.26 3.63
N PRO A 68 -3.52 -1.77 3.51
CA PRO A 68 -4.37 -2.41 4.54
C PRO A 68 -4.25 -3.95 4.54
N VAL A 69 -3.11 -4.48 4.10
CA VAL A 69 -2.96 -5.89 3.68
C VAL A 69 -2.33 -6.75 4.76
N SER A 70 -1.23 -6.29 5.33
CA SER A 70 -0.71 -6.84 6.57
C SER A 70 -1.51 -6.26 7.74
N ASN A 71 -1.69 -7.00 8.82
CA ASN A 71 -2.42 -6.58 10.04
C ASN A 71 -1.69 -5.48 10.84
N THR A 72 -1.04 -4.55 10.17
CA THR A 72 -0.28 -3.49 10.80
C THR A 72 -1.08 -2.20 10.80
N ILE A 73 -1.85 -2.02 11.88
CA ILE A 73 -2.46 -0.73 12.30
C ILE A 73 -1.51 0.47 12.09
N LEU A 74 -0.21 0.25 12.28
CA LEU A 74 0.82 1.29 12.36
C LEU A 74 1.06 1.99 11.02
N MET A 75 0.60 1.42 9.90
CA MET A 75 0.76 2.02 8.57
C MET A 75 -0.49 2.73 8.06
N ALA A 76 -1.61 2.62 8.78
CA ALA A 76 -2.84 3.33 8.46
C ALA A 76 -2.68 4.86 8.47
N PRO A 77 -1.95 5.50 9.41
CA PRO A 77 -1.75 6.95 9.39
C PRO A 77 -1.04 7.43 8.11
N TYR A 78 -0.03 6.69 7.65
CA TYR A 78 0.71 7.02 6.42
C TYR A 78 -0.15 6.86 5.17
N ALA A 79 -1.06 5.88 5.16
CA ALA A 79 -2.06 5.76 4.09
C ALA A 79 -3.08 6.92 4.13
N ALA A 80 -3.46 7.39 5.32
CA ALA A 80 -4.39 8.50 5.51
C ALA A 80 -3.81 9.85 5.02
N GLU A 81 -2.50 10.04 5.11
CA GLU A 81 -1.81 11.25 4.66
C GLU A 81 -1.62 11.31 3.13
N MET A 82 -1.95 10.25 2.40
CA MET A 82 -1.84 10.27 0.95
C MET A 82 -2.85 11.24 0.32
N PRO A 83 -2.48 11.94 -0.77
CA PRO A 83 -3.38 12.85 -1.47
C PRO A 83 -4.72 12.18 -1.80
N HIS A 84 -5.81 12.85 -1.41
CA HIS A 84 -7.20 12.39 -1.65
C HIS A 84 -7.53 11.00 -1.07
N ALA A 85 -6.80 10.55 -0.05
CA ALA A 85 -7.15 9.35 0.69
C ALA A 85 -8.41 9.59 1.54
N GLU A 86 -9.38 8.68 1.39
CA GLU A 86 -10.60 8.64 2.19
C GLU A 86 -10.67 7.31 2.94
N GLU A 87 -11.06 7.35 4.22
CA GLU A 87 -11.27 6.13 5.01
C GLU A 87 -12.57 5.45 4.58
N VAL A 88 -12.48 4.22 4.08
CA VAL A 88 -13.61 3.47 3.48
C VAL A 88 -14.07 2.28 4.32
N ALA A 89 -13.20 1.83 5.21
CA ALA A 89 -13.46 0.85 6.25
C ALA A 89 -12.43 1.11 7.35
N PHE A 90 -12.61 0.49 8.53
CA PHE A 90 -11.71 0.72 9.66
C PHE A 90 -10.23 0.62 9.26
N ARG A 91 -9.55 1.78 9.24
CA ARG A 91 -8.12 1.92 8.89
C ARG A 91 -7.74 1.49 7.48
N THR A 92 -8.72 1.43 6.58
CA THR A 92 -8.53 1.16 5.16
C THR A 92 -8.84 2.42 4.38
N TYR A 93 -7.92 2.82 3.51
CA TYR A 93 -8.03 4.07 2.75
C TYR A 93 -8.10 3.80 1.25
N ALA A 94 -8.87 4.61 0.54
CA ALA A 94 -8.97 4.60 -0.91
C ALA A 94 -8.96 6.02 -1.46
N HIS A 95 -8.49 6.19 -2.68
CA HIS A 95 -8.73 7.40 -3.46
C HIS A 95 -10.02 7.20 -4.26
N LEU A 96 -11.05 7.97 -3.94
CA LEU A 96 -12.32 7.91 -4.66
C LEU A 96 -12.18 8.57 -6.03
N ASN A 97 -12.80 7.97 -7.03
CA ASN A 97 -12.83 8.40 -8.42
C ASN A 97 -11.48 8.80 -9.06
N ARG A 98 -10.37 8.20 -8.62
CA ARG A 98 -9.02 8.46 -9.15
C ARG A 98 -8.93 8.30 -10.67
N TYR A 99 -9.61 7.31 -11.22
CA TYR A 99 -9.56 6.95 -12.64
C TYR A 99 -10.80 7.39 -13.43
N GLY A 100 -11.67 8.21 -12.85
CA GLY A 100 -12.95 8.61 -13.44
C GLY A 100 -13.98 7.48 -13.50
N ASP A 101 -15.21 7.82 -13.90
CA ASP A 101 -16.36 6.90 -13.84
C ASP A 101 -16.22 5.67 -14.74
N ASN A 102 -15.40 5.77 -15.80
CA ASN A 102 -15.12 4.66 -16.71
C ASN A 102 -13.99 3.74 -16.20
N GLY A 103 -13.27 4.15 -15.15
CA GLY A 103 -12.14 3.42 -14.60
C GLY A 103 -10.93 3.33 -15.54
N LEU A 104 -9.91 2.60 -15.08
CA LEU A 104 -8.63 2.45 -15.79
C LEU A 104 -8.63 1.28 -16.79
N TYR A 105 -9.39 0.22 -16.51
CA TYR A 105 -9.24 -1.09 -17.17
C TYR A 105 -10.47 -1.55 -17.97
N GLY A 106 -11.51 -0.72 -18.05
CA GLY A 106 -12.76 -1.04 -18.73
C GLY A 106 -13.37 -2.35 -18.23
N HIS A 107 -13.69 -3.28 -19.14
CA HIS A 107 -14.33 -4.56 -18.81
C HIS A 107 -13.40 -5.61 -18.17
N HIS A 108 -12.09 -5.37 -18.13
CA HIS A 108 -11.09 -6.32 -17.63
C HIS A 108 -10.39 -5.78 -16.39
N ASP A 109 -11.17 -5.43 -15.37
CA ASP A 109 -10.66 -4.83 -14.15
C ASP A 109 -9.89 -5.85 -13.30
N PRO A 110 -8.58 -5.64 -13.07
CA PRO A 110 -7.76 -6.53 -12.26
C PRO A 110 -8.28 -6.74 -10.84
N ALA A 111 -9.12 -5.83 -10.32
CA ALA A 111 -9.70 -5.97 -8.99
C ALA A 111 -10.69 -7.17 -8.90
N ASP A 112 -11.14 -7.70 -10.04
CA ASP A 112 -11.94 -8.94 -10.15
C ASP A 112 -11.09 -10.21 -10.11
N LEU A 113 -9.76 -10.10 -10.14
CA LEU A 113 -8.88 -11.27 -10.07
C LEU A 113 -8.71 -11.72 -8.61
N PRO A 114 -8.54 -13.04 -8.38
CA PRO A 114 -8.29 -13.58 -7.05
C PRO A 114 -7.05 -12.97 -6.39
N TYR A 115 -7.16 -12.74 -5.08
CA TYR A 115 -6.13 -12.14 -4.25
C TYR A 115 -5.98 -12.90 -2.91
N GLY A 116 -4.74 -13.07 -2.46
CA GLY A 116 -4.42 -13.72 -1.18
C GLY A 116 -4.75 -15.23 -1.13
N GLN A 117 -4.59 -15.83 0.06
CA GLN A 117 -4.80 -17.27 0.26
C GLN A 117 -6.27 -17.68 0.32
N ALA A 118 -7.17 -16.73 0.60
CA ALA A 118 -8.61 -16.98 0.63
C ALA A 118 -9.26 -17.00 -0.76
N PHE A 119 -8.48 -16.73 -1.82
CA PHE A 119 -8.96 -16.57 -3.20
C PHE A 119 -10.06 -15.51 -3.39
N ALA A 120 -10.26 -14.63 -2.41
CA ALA A 120 -11.16 -13.50 -2.52
C ALA A 120 -10.57 -12.45 -3.46
N THR A 121 -11.40 -11.81 -4.25
CA THR A 121 -11.01 -10.68 -5.10
C THR A 121 -10.77 -9.42 -4.27
N LEU A 122 -10.07 -8.44 -4.83
CA LEU A 122 -9.92 -7.15 -4.15
C LEU A 122 -11.27 -6.44 -3.95
N LYS A 123 -12.23 -6.62 -4.86
CA LYS A 123 -13.57 -6.05 -4.72
C LYS A 123 -14.39 -6.67 -3.61
N GLU A 124 -14.22 -7.97 -3.35
CA GLU A 124 -14.86 -8.64 -2.22
C GLU A 124 -14.24 -8.20 -0.89
N GLN A 125 -12.91 -8.09 -0.85
CA GLN A 125 -12.21 -7.69 0.36
C GLN A 125 -12.34 -6.19 0.68
N TYR A 126 -12.39 -5.35 -0.36
CA TYR A 126 -12.48 -3.89 -0.26
C TYR A 126 -13.65 -3.38 -1.14
N PRO A 127 -14.89 -3.38 -0.62
CA PRO A 127 -16.10 -3.08 -1.39
C PRO A 127 -16.11 -1.70 -2.08
N VAL A 128 -15.29 -0.74 -1.63
CA VAL A 128 -15.16 0.55 -2.32
C VAL A 128 -14.62 0.40 -3.76
N LEU A 129 -13.92 -0.69 -4.05
CA LEU A 129 -13.40 -0.99 -5.39
C LEU A 129 -14.49 -1.49 -6.35
N GLN A 130 -15.73 -1.69 -5.91
CA GLN A 130 -16.84 -1.96 -6.82
C GLN A 130 -17.03 -0.82 -7.85
N HIS A 131 -16.76 0.42 -7.45
CA HIS A 131 -16.72 1.53 -8.40
C HIS A 131 -15.39 1.48 -9.20
N PRO A 132 -15.43 1.44 -10.54
CA PRO A 132 -14.25 1.24 -11.39
C PRO A 132 -13.23 2.40 -11.32
N GLY A 133 -13.68 3.59 -10.94
CA GLY A 133 -12.85 4.77 -10.75
C GLY A 133 -12.02 4.78 -9.45
N ASN A 134 -12.36 3.98 -8.45
CA ASN A 134 -11.70 4.05 -7.14
C ASN A 134 -10.32 3.36 -7.15
N ALA A 135 -9.46 3.68 -6.18
CA ALA A 135 -8.18 2.99 -6.04
C ALA A 135 -7.85 2.76 -4.57
N LEU A 136 -7.39 1.55 -4.23
CA LEU A 136 -6.94 1.24 -2.88
C LEU A 136 -5.61 1.97 -2.61
N VAL A 137 -5.50 2.62 -1.46
CA VAL A 137 -4.24 3.23 -1.02
C VAL A 137 -3.42 2.16 -0.30
N LEU A 138 -2.19 1.95 -0.79
CA LEU A 138 -1.19 1.10 -0.16
C LEU A 138 -0.09 1.97 0.43
N ALA A 139 0.33 1.64 1.64
CA ALA A 139 1.48 2.23 2.30
C ALA A 139 2.31 1.14 2.98
N GLY A 140 3.60 1.07 2.64
CA GLY A 140 4.54 0.09 3.17
C GLY A 140 5.84 0.73 3.63
N ALA A 141 6.41 0.21 4.71
CA ALA A 141 7.71 0.65 5.22
C ALA A 141 8.84 -0.24 4.69
N ARG A 142 10.03 0.35 4.50
CA ARG A 142 11.23 -0.44 4.22
C ARG A 142 11.83 -0.99 5.52
N GLN A 143 12.32 -2.23 5.49
CA GLN A 143 13.12 -2.78 6.59
C GLN A 143 14.44 -2.02 6.76
N GLY A 144 14.82 -1.69 7.98
CA GLY A 144 15.95 -0.87 8.37
C GLY A 144 15.74 0.62 8.09
N SER A 145 14.49 1.10 8.03
CA SER A 145 14.18 2.53 7.91
C SER A 145 14.00 3.20 9.27
N ALA A 146 14.18 4.51 9.34
CA ALA A 146 13.84 5.28 10.54
C ALA A 146 12.35 5.15 10.87
N LEU A 147 11.51 5.03 9.83
CA LEU A 147 10.10 4.71 9.97
C LEU A 147 9.85 3.37 10.67
N GLU A 148 10.58 2.30 10.33
CA GLU A 148 10.48 1.03 11.05
C GLU A 148 10.84 1.21 12.54
N GLN A 149 11.91 1.94 12.83
CA GLN A 149 12.36 2.16 14.21
C GLN A 149 11.34 2.95 15.03
N SER A 150 10.76 4.02 14.46
CA SER A 150 9.72 4.80 15.14
C SER A 150 8.43 3.99 15.38
N ILE A 151 8.10 3.08 14.46
CA ILE A 151 7.01 2.11 14.62
C ILE A 151 7.28 1.16 15.80
N TYR A 152 8.51 0.67 15.96
CA TYR A 152 8.90 -0.14 17.12
C TYR A 152 8.82 0.63 18.43
N GLU A 153 9.34 1.85 18.49
CA GLU A 153 9.29 2.69 19.69
C GLU A 153 7.84 2.98 20.10
N THR A 154 6.96 3.25 19.14
CA THR A 154 5.52 3.48 19.38
C THR A 154 4.81 2.23 19.92
N ARG A 155 5.29 1.01 19.61
CA ARG A 155 4.77 -0.23 20.21
C ARG A 155 5.16 -0.35 21.67
N ASP A 156 6.38 0.02 22.04
CA ASP A 156 6.85 -0.07 23.42
C ASP A 156 6.12 0.92 24.35
N TYR A 157 5.72 2.10 23.85
CA TYR A 157 4.89 3.04 24.61
C TYR A 157 3.45 2.57 24.85
N ASN A 158 2.91 1.63 24.05
CA ASN A 158 1.58 1.06 24.26
C ASN A 158 1.57 -0.10 25.28
N PHE A 159 2.74 -0.53 25.79
CA PHE A 159 2.86 -1.47 26.91
C PHE A 159 2.96 -0.79 28.28
N CYS A 160 2.95 0.54 28.33
CA CYS A 160 2.88 1.32 29.57
C CYS A 160 1.58 2.15 29.64
N GLY A 161 0.42 1.49 29.56
CA GLY A 161 -0.86 2.03 30.02
C GLY A 161 -1.17 1.56 31.44
N PRO A 162 -1.86 2.36 32.29
CA PRO A 162 -1.77 2.26 33.74
C PRO A 162 -2.47 1.00 34.28
N PHE A 163 -1.90 0.44 35.35
CA PHE A 163 -2.61 -0.41 36.29
C PHE A 163 -3.76 0.36 36.96
#